data_AF-A0A0W1C4N0-F1
#
_entry.id   AF-A0A0W1C4N0-F1
#
_cell.length_a   1.000
_cell.length_b   1.000
_cell.length_c   1.000
_cell.angle_alpha   90.00
_cell.angle_beta   90.00
_cell.angle_gamma   90.00
#
_symmetry.space_group_name_H-M   'P 1'
#
loop_
_entity.id
_entity.type
_entity.pdbx_description
1 polymer ?
#
loop_
_entity_poly.entity_id
_entity_poly.type
_entity_poly.pdbx_seq_one_letter_code
_entity_poly.pdbx_strand_id
1 'polypeptide(L)'
;MQRKLAAQLAIQSGLEVISFEHFDGLVFKRGPTLKMFSSRSSRILGGSTQRRRVVGDLIVVFEEDLERLRPPSKRFKFGSLVTFMPTANFPWTITGSEIIEGEVDRNFFGKIRKLLNALPDSKSEWISKFGEDFFSRTLTNRCVETVRYLRSRE
;
A
#
# COMPACT_ATOMS: atom_id res chain seq x y z
N MET A 1 11.98 -12.75 -3.03
CA MET A 1 12.46 -11.49 -3.63
C MET A 1 11.74 -10.27 -3.02
N GLN A 2 10.40 -10.31 -2.89
CA GLN A 2 9.61 -9.22 -2.31
C GLN A 2 9.97 -8.86 -0.85
N ARG A 3 10.27 -9.86 0.00
CA ARG A 3 10.75 -9.65 1.37
C ARG A 3 12.00 -8.78 1.48
N LYS A 4 13.01 -9.09 0.64
CA LYS A 4 14.28 -8.34 0.62
C LYS A 4 14.04 -6.90 0.20
N LEU A 5 13.18 -6.68 -0.80
CA LEU A 5 12.77 -5.35 -1.24
C LEU A 5 12.07 -4.59 -0.11
N ALA A 6 11.04 -5.16 0.53
CA ALA A 6 10.33 -4.49 1.61
C ALA A 6 11.27 -4.12 2.78
N ALA A 7 12.15 -5.02 3.20
CA ALA A 7 13.15 -4.74 4.23
C ALA A 7 14.11 -3.60 3.84
N GLN A 8 14.61 -3.61 2.60
CA GLN A 8 15.48 -2.56 2.08
C GLN A 8 14.78 -1.20 2.02
N LEU A 9 13.55 -1.15 1.51
CA LEU A 9 12.77 0.09 1.45
C LEU A 9 12.42 0.59 2.84
N ALA A 10 12.14 -0.31 3.80
CA ALA A 10 11.90 0.05 5.20
C ALA A 10 13.12 0.73 5.82
N ILE A 11 14.33 0.21 5.60
CA ILE A 11 15.57 0.83 6.06
C ILE A 11 15.74 2.23 5.44
N GLN A 12 15.53 2.36 4.13
CA GLN A 12 15.69 3.64 3.42
C GLN A 12 14.66 4.71 3.85
N SER A 13 13.45 4.29 4.20
CA SER A 13 12.33 5.18 4.53
C SER A 13 12.08 5.35 6.03
N GLY A 14 12.76 4.58 6.89
CA GLY A 14 12.54 4.56 8.33
C GLY A 14 11.16 4.01 8.73
N LEU A 15 10.57 3.12 7.92
CA LEU A 15 9.23 2.57 8.14
C LEU A 15 9.26 1.16 8.76
N GLU A 16 8.22 0.83 9.52
CA GLU A 16 7.99 -0.54 9.99
C GLU A 16 7.55 -1.45 8.82
N VAL A 17 7.94 -2.73 8.87
CA VAL A 17 7.43 -3.77 7.98
C VAL A 17 6.46 -4.67 8.74
N ILE A 18 5.25 -4.80 8.21
CA ILE A 18 4.30 -5.85 8.63
C ILE A 18 4.30 -6.96 7.58
N SER A 19 4.47 -8.20 8.02
CA SER A 19 4.47 -9.38 7.15
C SER A 19 3.11 -10.08 7.15
N PHE A 20 2.57 -10.30 5.96
CA PHE A 20 1.42 -11.16 5.72
C PHE A 20 1.87 -12.49 5.12
N GLU A 21 0.94 -13.43 4.97
CA GLU A 21 1.21 -14.73 4.35
C GLU A 21 1.83 -14.60 2.95
N HIS A 22 1.31 -13.67 2.13
CA HIS A 22 1.64 -13.56 0.71
C HIS A 22 2.48 -12.32 0.34
N PHE A 23 2.61 -11.32 1.21
CA PHE A 23 3.37 -10.11 0.95
C PHE A 23 3.86 -9.44 2.25
N ASP A 24 4.72 -8.45 2.10
CA ASP A 24 5.15 -7.57 3.19
C ASP A 24 4.74 -6.14 2.87
N GLY A 25 4.19 -5.43 3.86
CA GLY A 25 3.73 -4.05 3.74
C GLY A 25 4.62 -3.10 4.53
N LEU A 26 5.00 -1.98 3.91
CA LEU A 26 5.59 -0.84 4.62
C LEU A 26 4.46 -0.06 5.31
N VAL A 27 4.56 0.14 6.62
CA VAL A 27 3.54 0.84 7.41
C VAL A 27 3.75 2.34 7.33
N PHE A 28 2.81 3.06 6.72
CA PHE A 28 2.84 4.52 6.64
C PHE A 28 2.07 5.19 7.77
N LYS A 29 1.01 4.53 8.26
CA LYS A 29 0.20 4.99 9.39
C LYS A 29 -0.40 3.77 10.10
N ARG A 30 -0.34 3.79 11.43
CA ARG A 30 -0.94 2.80 12.32
C ARG A 30 -1.94 3.49 13.26
N GLY A 31 -3.09 2.88 13.43
CA GLY A 31 -4.24 3.41 14.17
C GLY A 31 -5.43 2.46 13.96
N PRO A 32 -6.68 2.92 14.16
CA PRO A 32 -7.86 2.10 13.86
C PRO A 32 -7.87 1.58 12.42
N THR A 33 -7.40 2.43 11.50
CA THR A 33 -7.11 2.07 10.10
C THR A 33 -5.60 1.97 9.90
N LEU A 34 -5.12 0.78 9.52
CA LEU A 34 -3.74 0.53 9.13
C LEU A 34 -3.55 0.81 7.63
N LYS A 35 -2.60 1.68 7.31
CA LYS A 35 -2.31 2.12 5.93
C LYS A 35 -0.91 1.72 5.54
N MET A 36 -0.81 0.93 4.47
CA MET A 36 0.43 0.29 4.07
C MET A 36 0.70 0.42 2.58
N PHE A 37 1.94 0.16 2.21
CA PHE A 37 2.35 -0.03 0.82
C PHE A 37 2.99 -1.41 0.65
N SER A 38 2.37 -2.25 -0.20
CA SER A 38 2.94 -3.52 -0.63
C SER A 38 3.78 -3.29 -1.88
N SER A 39 5.10 -3.26 -1.70
CA SER A 39 6.04 -3.02 -2.79
C SER A 39 6.27 -4.27 -3.65
N ARG A 40 6.49 -4.05 -4.94
CA ARG A 40 6.84 -5.05 -5.95
C ARG A 40 7.91 -4.45 -6.86
N SER A 41 8.88 -5.27 -7.26
CA SER A 41 9.89 -4.84 -8.22
C SER A 41 9.55 -5.33 -9.62
N SER A 42 9.36 -4.41 -10.54
CA SER A 42 9.10 -4.69 -11.96
C SER A 42 10.34 -4.37 -12.79
N ARG A 43 10.60 -5.17 -13.82
CA ARG A 43 11.53 -4.78 -14.89
C ARG A 43 10.93 -3.66 -15.72
N ILE A 44 11.78 -2.81 -16.28
CA ILE A 44 11.39 -1.78 -17.24
C ILE A 44 11.52 -2.38 -18.65
N LEU A 45 10.43 -2.36 -19.42
CA LEU A 45 10.45 -2.86 -20.79
C LEU A 45 11.43 -2.02 -21.63
N GLY A 46 12.29 -2.68 -22.41
CA GLY A 46 13.34 -2.00 -23.19
C GLY A 46 14.57 -1.55 -22.37
N GLY A 47 14.59 -1.77 -21.06
CA GLY A 47 15.75 -1.52 -20.20
C GLY A 47 16.66 -2.75 -20.05
N SER A 48 17.87 -2.54 -19.52
CA SER A 48 18.75 -3.64 -19.13
C SER A 48 18.14 -4.49 -18.01
N THR A 49 18.62 -5.72 -17.82
CA THR A 49 18.13 -6.63 -16.77
C THR A 49 18.29 -6.06 -15.35
N GLN A 50 19.20 -5.11 -15.18
CA GLN A 50 19.47 -4.38 -13.95
C GLN A 50 18.53 -3.18 -13.73
N ARG A 51 17.92 -2.62 -14.78
CA ARG A 51 16.95 -1.53 -14.65
C ARG A 51 15.62 -2.04 -14.12
N ARG A 52 15.37 -1.72 -12.86
CA ARG A 52 14.16 -2.12 -12.14
C ARG A 52 13.47 -0.87 -11.60
N ARG A 53 12.15 -0.97 -11.49
CA ARG A 53 11.33 0.02 -10.79
C ARG A 53 10.60 -0.63 -9.63
N VAL A 54 10.37 0.12 -8.57
CA VAL A 54 9.44 -0.19 -7.50
C VAL A 54 8.07 0.32 -7.91
N VAL A 55 7.09 -0.57 -7.88
CA VAL A 55 5.66 -0.30 -8.01
C VAL A 55 4.94 -1.04 -6.89
N GLY A 56 3.63 -0.93 -6.74
CA GLY A 56 2.95 -1.72 -5.72
C GLY A 56 1.50 -1.38 -5.53
N ASP A 57 1.00 -1.74 -4.36
CA ASP A 57 -0.39 -1.53 -3.97
C ASP A 57 -0.41 -0.73 -2.67
N LEU A 58 -1.22 0.33 -2.66
CA LEU A 58 -1.67 0.99 -1.45
C LEU A 58 -2.72 0.09 -0.81
N ILE A 59 -2.53 -0.29 0.45
CA ILE A 59 -3.40 -1.25 1.14
C ILE A 59 -3.95 -0.58 2.40
N VAL A 60 -5.25 -0.75 2.62
CA VAL A 60 -5.93 -0.29 3.82
C VAL A 60 -6.68 -1.44 4.46
N VAL A 61 -6.46 -1.64 5.76
CA VAL A 61 -7.15 -2.61 6.60
C VAL A 61 -7.54 -1.96 7.92
N PHE A 62 -8.52 -2.52 8.63
CA PHE A 62 -8.71 -2.17 10.02
C PHE A 62 -7.77 -2.99 10.90
N GLU A 63 -7.22 -2.37 11.94
CA GLU A 63 -6.31 -3.07 12.87
C GLU A 63 -7.04 -4.20 13.60
N GLU A 64 -8.33 -4.05 13.88
CA GLU A 64 -9.18 -5.09 14.51
C GLU A 64 -9.36 -6.34 13.64
N ASP A 65 -9.24 -6.21 12.32
CA ASP A 65 -9.37 -7.31 11.36
C ASP A 65 -8.04 -8.08 11.15
N LEU A 66 -6.96 -7.68 11.81
CA LEU A 66 -5.66 -8.33 11.70
C LEU A 66 -5.59 -9.62 12.53
N GLU A 67 -5.75 -10.76 11.86
CA GLU A 67 -5.53 -12.06 12.48
C GLU A 67 -4.05 -12.47 12.44
N ARG A 68 -3.44 -12.70 13.60
CA ARG A 68 -2.07 -13.22 13.63
C ARG A 68 -2.05 -14.72 13.25
N LEU A 69 -1.08 -15.12 12.42
CA LEU A 69 -0.82 -16.54 12.17
C LEU A 69 -0.32 -17.21 13.45
N ARG A 70 -0.72 -18.47 13.66
CA ARG A 70 -0.37 -19.22 14.88
C ARG A 70 1.16 -19.24 15.09
N PRO A 71 1.63 -19.20 16.36
CA PRO A 71 3.05 -19.36 16.67
C PRO A 71 3.66 -20.58 15.97
N PRO A 72 4.92 -20.51 15.51
CA PRO A 72 5.92 -19.46 15.75
C PRO A 72 5.87 -18.27 14.77
N SER A 73 4.84 -18.17 13.93
CA SER A 73 4.77 -17.11 12.92
C SER A 73 4.59 -15.71 13.53
N LYS A 74 5.42 -14.76 13.08
CA LYS A 74 5.22 -13.33 13.34
C LYS A 74 4.34 -12.65 12.27
N ARG A 75 3.77 -13.43 11.35
CA ARG A 75 2.98 -12.91 10.22
C ARG A 75 1.50 -12.80 10.56
N PHE A 76 0.80 -11.98 9.81
CA PHE A 76 -0.66 -11.88 9.83
C PHE A 76 -1.26 -12.70 8.68
N LYS A 77 -2.47 -13.23 8.89
CA LYS A 77 -3.31 -13.73 7.81
C LYS A 77 -3.74 -12.54 6.98
N PHE A 78 -3.80 -12.76 5.68
CA PHE A 78 -4.40 -11.79 4.79
C PHE A 78 -5.91 -12.01 4.79
N GLY A 79 -6.65 -11.03 5.32
CA GLY A 79 -8.09 -11.11 5.53
C GLY A 79 -8.85 -9.95 4.89
N SER A 80 -9.93 -9.52 5.55
CA SER A 80 -10.81 -8.45 5.10
C SER A 80 -10.06 -7.14 4.88
N LEU A 81 -10.04 -6.69 3.62
CA LEU A 81 -9.51 -5.39 3.26
C LEU A 81 -10.60 -4.32 3.35
N VAL A 82 -10.22 -3.13 3.81
CA VAL A 82 -11.01 -1.93 3.53
C VAL A 82 -10.97 -1.69 2.02
N THR A 83 -9.77 -1.60 1.45
CA THR A 83 -9.54 -1.44 0.01
C THR A 83 -8.06 -1.71 -0.35
N PHE A 84 -7.79 -1.94 -1.63
CA PHE A 84 -6.44 -1.92 -2.20
C PHE A 84 -6.42 -1.10 -3.49
N MET A 85 -5.34 -0.37 -3.75
CA MET A 85 -5.21 0.50 -4.92
C MET A 85 -3.80 0.36 -5.53
N PRO A 86 -3.69 -0.25 -6.72
CA PRO A 86 -2.42 -0.29 -7.44
C PRO A 86 -1.89 1.12 -7.74
N THR A 87 -0.59 1.36 -7.59
CA THR A 87 0.04 2.65 -7.90
C THR A 87 -0.14 3.05 -9.37
N ALA A 88 -0.32 2.07 -10.26
CA ALA A 88 -0.62 2.31 -11.68
C ALA A 88 -1.90 3.16 -11.89
N ASN A 89 -2.79 3.25 -10.90
CA ASN A 89 -3.96 4.13 -10.95
C ASN A 89 -3.63 5.60 -10.67
N PHE A 90 -2.39 5.98 -10.36
CA PHE A 90 -2.03 7.37 -10.05
C PHE A 90 -0.92 7.86 -10.98
N PRO A 91 -1.10 7.84 -12.32
CA PRO A 91 0.00 8.09 -13.25
C PRO A 91 0.63 9.49 -13.13
N TRP A 92 -0.15 10.48 -12.70
CA TRP A 92 0.28 11.86 -12.52
C TRP A 92 1.01 12.12 -11.19
N THR A 93 0.81 11.24 -10.20
CA THR A 93 1.48 11.32 -8.90
C THR A 93 2.65 10.34 -8.83
N ILE A 94 2.36 9.06 -9.06
CA ILE A 94 3.27 7.95 -8.82
C ILE A 94 2.91 6.72 -9.68
N THR A 95 3.69 6.44 -10.71
CA THR A 95 3.61 5.15 -11.42
C THR A 95 4.54 4.11 -10.79
N GLY A 96 5.68 4.57 -10.28
CA GLY A 96 6.75 3.78 -9.69
C GLY A 96 7.96 4.68 -9.39
N SER A 97 9.05 4.09 -8.94
CA SER A 97 10.36 4.76 -8.84
C SER A 97 11.46 3.80 -9.27
N GLU A 98 12.43 4.28 -10.05
CA GLU A 98 13.57 3.46 -10.45
C GLU A 98 14.45 3.10 -9.26
N ILE A 99 15.13 1.95 -9.34
CA ILE A 99 16.14 1.55 -8.37
C ILE A 99 17.50 1.85 -8.99
N ILE A 100 18.19 2.87 -8.47
CA ILE A 100 19.52 3.28 -8.91
C ILE A 100 20.49 2.92 -7.78
N GLU A 101 21.45 2.04 -8.06
CA GLU A 101 22.44 1.56 -7.06
C GLU A 101 21.80 0.98 -5.78
N GLY A 102 20.58 0.44 -5.91
CA GLY A 102 19.82 -0.09 -4.78
C GLY A 102 19.00 0.97 -4.03
N GLU A 103 19.05 2.23 -4.41
CA GLU A 103 18.26 3.29 -3.78
C GLU A 103 16.99 3.61 -4.57
N VAL A 104 15.95 3.98 -3.83
CA VAL A 104 14.69 4.49 -4.35
C VAL A 104 14.56 5.96 -3.99
N ASP A 105 14.07 6.76 -4.94
CA ASP A 105 13.85 8.19 -4.75
C ASP A 105 13.02 8.47 -3.48
N ARG A 106 13.52 9.32 -2.58
CA ARG A 106 12.80 9.70 -1.35
C ARG A 106 11.44 10.34 -1.64
N ASN A 107 11.31 11.06 -2.75
CA ASN A 107 10.06 11.68 -3.16
C ASN A 107 8.97 10.63 -3.46
N PHE A 108 9.35 9.42 -3.87
CA PHE A 108 8.44 8.29 -4.05
C PHE A 108 7.66 7.98 -2.76
N PHE A 109 8.37 7.86 -1.63
CA PHE A 109 7.74 7.61 -0.34
C PHE A 109 6.87 8.80 0.11
N GLY A 110 7.30 10.03 -0.16
CA GLY A 110 6.50 11.24 0.12
C GLY A 110 5.15 11.22 -0.61
N LYS A 111 5.15 10.83 -1.89
CA LYS A 111 3.95 10.69 -2.72
C LYS A 111 3.01 9.57 -2.23
N ILE A 112 3.56 8.40 -1.87
CA ILE A 112 2.77 7.32 -1.25
C ILE A 112 2.13 7.80 0.05
N ARG A 113 2.90 8.46 0.91
CA ARG A 113 2.42 9.03 2.17
C ARG A 113 1.27 10.01 1.94
N LYS A 114 1.40 10.90 0.95
CA LYS A 114 0.35 11.87 0.58
C LYS A 114 -0.96 11.15 0.21
N LEU A 115 -0.88 10.11 -0.63
CA LEU A 115 -2.06 9.33 -1.05
C LEU A 115 -2.71 8.61 0.14
N LEU A 116 -1.93 7.94 0.99
CA LEU A 116 -2.47 7.22 2.15
C LEU A 116 -3.04 8.17 3.21
N ASN A 117 -2.43 9.34 3.43
CA ASN A 117 -2.91 10.34 4.38
C ASN A 117 -4.23 11.00 3.93
N ALA A 118 -4.53 11.03 2.64
CA ALA A 118 -5.80 11.58 2.14
C ALA A 118 -7.01 10.67 2.39
N LEU A 119 -6.77 9.39 2.75
CA LEU A 119 -7.81 8.42 3.08
C LEU A 119 -8.34 8.61 4.50
N PRO A 120 -9.59 8.20 4.78
CA PRO A 120 -10.13 8.16 6.14
C PRO A 120 -9.28 7.35 7.14
N ASP A 121 -9.39 7.69 8.42
CA ASP A 121 -8.65 7.04 9.51
C ASP A 121 -9.53 6.15 10.39
N SER A 122 -10.85 6.22 10.25
CA SER A 122 -11.82 5.45 11.02
C SER A 122 -12.95 4.90 10.16
N LYS A 123 -13.59 3.81 10.62
CA LYS A 123 -14.75 3.20 9.93
C LYS A 123 -15.89 4.18 9.72
N SER A 124 -16.17 5.04 10.71
CA SER A 124 -17.18 6.11 10.62
C SER A 124 -16.85 7.14 9.54
N GLU A 125 -15.59 7.54 9.40
CA GLU A 125 -15.18 8.46 8.33
C GLU A 125 -15.27 7.79 6.94
N TRP A 126 -14.95 6.50 6.83
CA TRP A 126 -15.16 5.74 5.59
C TRP A 126 -16.64 5.73 5.20
N ILE A 127 -17.54 5.44 6.13
CA ILE A 127 -18.99 5.48 5.91
C ILE A 127 -19.44 6.90 5.52
N SER A 128 -19.04 7.92 6.28
CA SER A 128 -19.40 9.31 6.02
C SER A 128 -18.95 9.78 4.64
N LYS A 129 -17.79 9.31 4.17
CA LYS A 129 -17.21 9.74 2.90
C LYS A 129 -17.68 8.95 1.68
N PHE A 130 -17.95 7.65 1.83
CA PHE A 130 -18.23 6.74 0.70
C PHE A 130 -19.65 6.12 0.72
N GLY A 131 -20.41 6.34 1.79
CA GLY A 131 -21.76 5.81 2.00
C GLY A 131 -21.81 4.63 2.96
N GLU A 132 -22.98 4.41 3.57
CA GLU A 132 -23.22 3.35 4.57
C GLU A 132 -22.98 1.95 4.01
N ASP A 133 -23.28 1.74 2.74
CA ASP A 133 -23.13 0.46 2.05
C ASP A 133 -21.69 0.17 1.61
N PHE A 134 -20.73 1.08 1.81
CA PHE A 134 -19.34 0.94 1.33
C PHE A 134 -18.72 -0.42 1.70
N PHE A 135 -18.88 -0.88 2.94
CA PHE A 135 -18.34 -2.15 3.43
C PHE A 135 -19.15 -3.39 3.02
N SER A 136 -20.31 -3.22 2.39
CA SER A 136 -21.06 -4.32 1.74
C SER A 136 -20.74 -4.45 0.25
N ARG A 137 -20.13 -3.42 -0.37
CA ARG A 137 -19.71 -3.45 -1.77
C ARG A 137 -18.58 -4.46 -1.99
N THR A 138 -18.45 -4.92 -3.24
CA THR A 138 -17.31 -5.74 -3.66
C THR A 138 -16.00 -4.97 -3.49
N LEU A 139 -14.91 -5.69 -3.27
CA LEU A 139 -13.59 -5.08 -3.12
C LEU A 139 -13.17 -4.26 -4.34
N THR A 140 -13.55 -4.68 -5.55
CA THR A 140 -13.33 -3.93 -6.80
C THR A 140 -14.07 -2.59 -6.78
N ASN A 141 -15.33 -2.56 -6.33
CA ASN A 141 -16.08 -1.30 -6.25
C ASN A 141 -15.46 -0.34 -5.23
N ARG A 142 -15.07 -0.84 -4.06
CA ARG A 142 -14.34 -0.04 -3.06
C ARG A 142 -13.04 0.51 -3.62
N CYS A 143 -12.28 -0.29 -4.37
CA CYS A 143 -11.07 0.13 -5.06
C CYS A 143 -11.36 1.29 -6.02
N VAL A 144 -12.33 1.12 -6.94
CA VAL A 144 -12.67 2.13 -7.96
C VAL A 144 -13.06 3.46 -7.33
N GLU A 145 -13.92 3.44 -6.31
CA GLU A 145 -14.36 4.66 -5.63
C GLU A 145 -13.25 5.34 -4.86
N THR A 146 -12.41 4.56 -4.18
CA THR A 146 -11.27 5.12 -3.44
C THR A 146 -10.25 5.74 -4.40
N VAL A 147 -9.99 5.10 -5.55
CA VAL A 147 -9.14 5.67 -6.60
C VAL A 147 -9.73 6.98 -7.13
N ARG A 148 -11.03 7.01 -7.46
CA ARG A 148 -11.71 8.22 -7.93
C ARG A 148 -11.62 9.35 -6.92
N TYR A 149 -11.84 9.03 -5.64
CA TYR A 149 -11.71 9.98 -4.55
C TYR A 149 -10.29 10.54 -4.42
N LEU A 150 -9.27 9.68 -4.46
CA LEU A 150 -7.88 10.15 -4.35
C LEU A 150 -7.46 11.01 -5.55
N ARG A 151 -7.91 10.66 -6.77
CA ARG A 151 -7.65 11.46 -7.97
C ARG A 151 -8.33 12.84 -7.95
N SER A 152 -9.44 13.01 -7.22
CA SER A 152 -10.08 14.32 -7.07
C SER A 152 -9.46 15.21 -5.98
N ARG A 153 -8.42 14.71 -5.29
CA ARG A 153 -7.67 15.43 -4.26
C ARG A 153 -6.27 15.86 -4.73
N GLU A 154 -5.94 15.56 -5.99
CA GLU A 154 -4.75 16.05 -6.70
C GLU A 154 -5.02 17.43 -7.30
#